data_AF-A0A2U1Q7G6-F1
#
_entry.id   AF-A0A2U1Q7G6-F1
#
_cell.length_a   1.000
_cell.length_b   1.000
_cell.length_c   1.000
_cell.angle_alpha   90.00
_cell.angle_beta   90.00
_cell.angle_gamma   90.00
#
_symmetry.space_group_name_H-M   'P 1'
#
loop_
_entity.id
_entity.type
_entity.pdbx_description
1 polymer ?
#
loop_
_entity_poly.entity_id
_entity_poly.type
_entity_poly.pdbx_seq_one_letter_code
_entity_poly.pdbx_strand_id
1 'polypeptide(L)'
;MTEAAHTLFDNWDDRCPLMSYLTPRVVTSAVFNLQENVVDIVSNGAWSWPNAWLNLYLILNQAHVPLLNNETEDTMFWKTRNGVLREFSVRDAWNTIRDRGEKVDWCHLVWSKYGIPRHATHLWLVMRNRLKTQDRLKQWDVGGDVDLSLL
;
A
#
# COMPACT_ATOMS: atom_id res chain seq x y z
N MET A 1 7.37 9.81 24.02
CA MET A 1 8.05 10.15 22.75
C MET A 1 6.93 10.52 21.80
N THR A 2 6.56 11.79 21.80
CA THR A 2 5.53 12.33 20.92
C THR A 2 6.21 12.71 19.62
N GLU A 3 5.81 12.08 18.53
CA GLU A 3 6.35 12.33 17.19
C GLU A 3 5.47 13.40 16.56
N ALA A 4 6.05 14.58 16.31
CA ALA A 4 5.35 15.66 15.62
C ALA A 4 5.24 15.32 14.13
N ALA A 5 4.13 15.70 13.50
CA ALA A 5 3.93 15.45 12.07
C ALA A 5 4.95 16.20 11.20
N HIS A 6 5.74 15.44 10.43
CA HIS A 6 6.69 15.94 9.45
C HIS A 6 5.99 16.48 8.20
N THR A 7 6.43 17.64 7.74
CA THR A 7 5.76 18.37 6.64
C THR A 7 5.83 17.67 5.30
N LEU A 8 6.97 17.05 4.99
CA LEU A 8 7.20 16.44 3.69
C LEU A 8 6.77 14.97 3.64
N PHE A 9 6.87 14.28 4.76
CA PHE A 9 6.78 12.82 4.84
C PHE A 9 5.46 12.32 5.42
N ASP A 10 4.82 13.10 6.31
CA ASP A 10 3.61 12.66 6.98
C ASP A 10 2.34 13.09 6.26
N ASN A 11 1.25 12.39 6.59
CA ASN A 11 -0.02 12.49 5.90
C ASN A 11 -1.01 13.40 6.64
N TRP A 12 -0.76 14.71 6.59
CA TRP A 12 -1.57 15.73 7.26
C TRP A 12 -2.66 16.37 6.37
N ASP A 13 -2.67 16.10 5.06
CA ASP A 13 -3.70 16.50 4.10
C ASP A 13 -3.97 15.33 3.13
N ASP A 14 -5.13 15.29 2.46
CA ASP A 14 -5.47 14.23 1.50
C ASP A 14 -4.50 14.13 0.32
N ARG A 15 -3.72 15.19 0.10
CA ARG A 15 -2.71 15.32 -0.95
C ARG A 15 -1.30 15.01 -0.44
N CYS A 16 -1.14 14.58 0.79
CA CYS A 16 0.13 14.18 1.35
C CYS A 16 0.40 12.67 1.10
N PRO A 17 1.67 12.23 1.17
CA PRO A 17 2.88 13.00 1.52
C PRO A 17 3.36 13.92 0.39
N LEU A 18 3.79 15.14 0.72
CA LEU A 18 4.27 16.11 -0.27
C LEU A 18 5.50 15.64 -1.04
N MET A 19 6.35 14.81 -0.40
CA MET A 19 7.53 14.23 -1.04
C MET A 19 7.20 13.36 -2.27
N SER A 20 5.95 12.90 -2.42
CA SER A 20 5.51 12.20 -3.63
C SER A 20 5.36 13.13 -4.85
N TYR A 21 5.20 14.43 -4.63
CA TYR A 21 5.05 15.45 -5.68
C TYR A 21 6.29 16.32 -5.87
N LEU A 22 7.07 16.51 -4.79
CA LEU A 22 8.26 17.35 -4.80
C LEU A 22 9.48 16.57 -5.31
N THR A 23 10.34 17.24 -6.09
CA THR A 23 11.60 16.62 -6.50
C THR A 23 12.66 16.81 -5.41
N PRO A 24 13.48 15.78 -5.08
CA PRO A 24 14.49 15.87 -4.03
C PRO A 24 15.46 17.06 -4.22
N ARG A 25 15.79 17.38 -5.48
CA ARG A 25 16.67 18.50 -5.84
C ARG A 25 16.11 19.84 -5.38
N VAL A 26 14.80 20.06 -5.51
CA VAL A 26 14.18 21.33 -5.11
C VAL A 26 14.15 21.45 -3.59
N VAL A 27 13.89 20.33 -2.89
CA VAL A 27 13.88 20.28 -1.43
C VAL A 27 15.26 20.61 -0.85
N THR A 28 16.33 20.03 -1.39
CA THR A 28 17.71 20.31 -0.94
C THR A 28 18.25 21.68 -1.38
N SER A 29 17.67 22.28 -2.42
CA SER A 29 18.10 23.58 -2.94
C SER A 29 17.49 24.77 -2.18
N ALA A 30 16.38 24.53 -1.48
CA ALA A 30 15.75 25.52 -0.63
C ALA A 30 16.46 25.57 0.73
N VAL A 31 16.37 26.71 1.42
CA VAL A 31 16.73 26.84 2.85
C VAL A 31 15.63 26.18 3.69
N PHE A 32 15.33 24.93 3.36
CA PHE A 32 14.24 24.16 3.93
C PHE A 32 14.85 22.94 4.58
N ASN A 33 14.63 22.77 5.87
CA ASN A 33 15.13 21.58 6.55
C ASN A 33 14.16 20.42 6.30
N LEU A 34 14.69 19.29 5.84
CA LEU A 34 13.94 18.06 5.59
C LEU A 34 13.19 17.54 6.83
N GLN A 35 13.58 17.99 8.02
CA GLN A 35 13.01 17.60 9.31
C GLN A 35 12.04 18.65 9.88
N GLU A 36 11.55 19.59 9.08
CA GLU A 36 10.57 20.58 9.54
C GLU A 36 9.20 19.96 9.80
N ASN A 37 8.63 20.27 10.97
CA ASN A 37 7.30 19.83 11.37
C ASN A 37 6.23 20.80 10.87
N VAL A 38 4.98 20.33 10.81
CA VAL A 38 3.87 21.13 10.25
C VAL A 38 3.67 22.42 11.06
N VAL A 39 3.88 22.34 12.37
CA VAL A 39 3.81 23.48 13.29
C VAL A 39 4.86 24.57 12.99
N ASP A 40 6.02 24.19 12.46
CA ASP A 40 7.11 25.14 12.20
C ASP A 40 6.87 25.96 10.93
N ILE A 41 6.12 25.40 9.97
CA ILE A 41 5.86 26.03 8.65
C ILE A 41 4.54 26.79 8.63
N VAL A 42 3.58 26.44 9.50
CA VAL A 42 2.32 27.16 9.58
C VAL A 42 2.47 28.34 10.52
N SER A 43 2.40 29.56 9.98
CA SER A 43 2.47 30.80 10.77
C SER A 43 1.21 31.63 10.55
N ASN A 44 0.59 32.10 11.64
CA ASN A 44 -0.61 32.96 11.60
C ASN A 44 -1.77 32.38 10.75
N GLY A 45 -1.94 31.06 10.72
CA GLY A 45 -3.00 30.41 9.94
C GLY A 45 -2.74 30.35 8.43
N ALA A 46 -1.50 30.58 7.98
CA ALA A 46 -1.08 30.45 6.59
C ALA A 46 0.22 29.64 6.48
N TRP A 47 0.39 28.95 5.34
CA TRP A 47 1.63 28.27 5.03
C TRP A 47 2.76 29.26 4.70
N SER A 48 3.92 29.07 5.32
CA SER A 48 5.15 29.82 5.00
C SER A 48 6.05 29.08 4.00
N TRP A 49 5.47 28.59 2.90
CA TRP A 49 6.24 27.90 1.85
C TRP A 49 7.24 28.86 1.17
N PRO A 50 8.41 28.36 0.72
CA PRO A 50 9.29 29.14 -0.13
C PRO A 50 8.57 29.55 -1.43
N ASN A 51 8.65 30.83 -1.81
CA ASN A 51 8.01 31.36 -3.03
C ASN A 51 8.41 30.59 -4.30
N ALA A 52 9.65 30.09 -4.35
CA ALA A 52 10.13 29.26 -5.45
C ALA A 52 9.31 27.96 -5.61
N TRP A 53 8.81 27.39 -4.51
CA TRP A 53 8.00 26.17 -4.54
C TRP A 53 6.57 26.46 -4.99
N LEU A 54 5.97 27.58 -4.55
CA LEU A 54 4.60 27.94 -4.95
C LEU A 54 4.46 28.15 -6.46
N ASN A 55 5.52 28.60 -7.13
CA ASN A 55 5.57 28.74 -8.58
C ASN A 55 5.74 27.41 -9.32
N LEU A 56 6.46 26.45 -8.73
CA LEU A 56 6.74 25.15 -9.34
C LEU A 56 5.65 24.11 -9.05
N TYR A 57 5.00 24.21 -7.89
CA TYR A 57 4.11 23.19 -7.34
C TYR A 57 2.79 23.83 -6.93
N LEU A 58 1.86 23.92 -7.87
CA LEU A 58 0.50 24.46 -7.63
C LEU A 58 -0.27 23.69 -6.54
N ILE A 59 0.11 22.44 -6.27
CA ILE A 59 -0.50 21.63 -5.22
C ILE A 59 -0.34 22.25 -3.83
N LEU A 60 0.74 23.01 -3.60
CA LEU A 60 0.99 23.72 -2.34
C LEU A 60 0.03 24.90 -2.13
N ASN A 61 -0.37 25.59 -3.21
CA ASN A 61 -1.35 26.69 -3.14
C ASN A 61 -2.76 26.20 -2.78
N GLN A 62 -3.03 24.92 -3.02
CA GLN A 62 -4.32 24.29 -2.81
C GLN A 62 -4.37 23.43 -1.53
N ALA A 63 -3.25 23.32 -0.82
CA ALA A 63 -3.17 22.56 0.43
C ALA A 63 -3.95 23.28 1.53
N HIS A 64 -4.83 22.55 2.23
CA HIS A 64 -5.57 23.11 3.34
C HIS A 64 -4.65 23.35 4.53
N VAL A 65 -4.75 24.49 5.20
CA VAL A 65 -3.98 24.75 6.43
C VAL A 65 -4.63 23.97 7.58
N PRO A 66 -3.95 23.01 8.20
CA PRO A 66 -4.53 22.26 9.32
C PRO A 66 -4.76 23.20 10.51
N LEU A 67 -5.84 22.94 11.25
CA LEU A 67 -6.08 23.60 12.53
C LEU A 67 -5.13 23.00 13.57
N LEU A 68 -4.07 23.75 13.89
CA LEU A 68 -3.09 23.33 14.89
C LEU A 68 -3.65 23.56 16.29
N ASN A 69 -3.61 22.52 17.11
CA ASN A 69 -3.95 22.61 18.52
C ASN A 69 -2.72 22.20 19.35
N ASN A 70 -2.10 23.18 20.00
CA ASN A 70 -0.90 22.96 20.81
C ASN A 70 -1.19 22.23 22.14
N GLU A 71 -2.46 22.03 22.49
CA GLU A 71 -2.86 21.34 23.73
C GLU A 71 -3.05 19.83 23.53
N THR A 72 -3.06 19.35 22.28
CA THR A 72 -3.25 17.93 21.95
C THR A 72 -2.01 17.36 21.31
N GLU A 73 -1.59 16.18 21.77
CA GLU A 73 -0.50 15.44 21.16
C GLU A 73 -0.95 14.78 19.84
N ASP A 74 -0.04 14.69 18.87
CA ASP A 74 -0.28 13.99 17.61
C ASP A 74 -0.57 12.50 17.85
N THR A 75 -1.57 11.98 17.15
CA THR A 75 -2.01 10.58 17.27
C THR A 75 -1.95 9.86 15.93
N MET A 76 -1.43 8.64 15.94
CA MET A 76 -1.30 7.83 14.74
C MET A 76 -2.60 7.08 14.43
N PHE A 77 -3.11 7.23 13.22
CA PHE A 77 -4.27 6.49 12.72
C PHE A 77 -3.90 5.65 11.49
N TRP A 78 -4.59 4.52 11.33
CA TRP A 78 -4.51 3.68 10.15
C TRP A 78 -5.55 4.11 9.11
N LYS A 79 -5.10 4.44 7.88
CA LYS A 79 -6.00 4.69 6.74
C LYS A 79 -6.33 3.35 6.07
N THR A 80 -7.58 2.92 6.19
CA THR A 80 -8.07 1.69 5.56
C THR A 80 -8.10 1.85 4.02
N ARG A 81 -8.12 0.75 3.26
CA ARG A 81 -8.30 0.76 1.79
C ARG A 81 -9.47 1.63 1.30
N ASN A 82 -10.51 1.80 2.11
CA ASN A 82 -11.69 2.63 1.79
C ASN A 82 -11.51 4.12 2.13
N GLY A 83 -10.30 4.56 2.51
CA GLY A 83 -10.02 5.94 2.91
C GLY A 83 -10.40 6.30 4.35
N VAL A 84 -11.00 5.38 5.12
CA VAL A 84 -11.45 5.63 6.50
C VAL A 84 -10.29 5.51 7.49
N LEU A 85 -10.13 6.52 8.35
CA LEU A 85 -9.18 6.53 9.46
C LEU A 85 -9.73 5.73 10.64
N ARG A 86 -8.93 4.82 11.20
CA ARG A 86 -9.26 3.98 12.35
C ARG A 86 -8.03 3.79 13.23
N GLU A 87 -8.22 3.40 14.47
CA GLU A 87 -7.13 2.91 15.31
C GLU A 87 -6.44 1.72 14.66
N PHE A 88 -5.14 1.58 14.89
CA PHE A 88 -4.37 0.50 14.31
C PHE A 88 -4.86 -0.86 14.83
N SER A 89 -5.15 -1.76 13.90
CA SER A 89 -5.41 -3.17 14.19
C SER A 89 -4.67 -4.02 13.17
N VAL A 90 -4.01 -5.10 13.64
CA VAL A 90 -3.35 -6.08 12.77
C VAL A 90 -4.33 -6.63 11.71
N ARG A 91 -5.60 -6.78 12.09
CA ARG A 91 -6.67 -7.22 11.17
C ARG A 91 -6.87 -6.24 10.02
N ASP A 92 -6.94 -4.95 10.33
CA ASP A 92 -7.20 -3.90 9.34
C ASP A 92 -5.96 -3.63 8.48
N ALA A 93 -4.78 -3.68 9.08
CA ALA A 93 -3.52 -3.65 8.37
C ALA A 93 -3.42 -4.80 7.36
N TRP A 94 -3.65 -6.04 7.81
CA TRP A 94 -3.65 -7.21 6.93
C TRP A 94 -4.70 -7.10 5.82
N ASN A 95 -5.89 -6.62 6.14
CA ASN A 95 -6.96 -6.43 5.17
C ASN A 95 -6.67 -5.36 4.12
N THR A 96 -5.85 -4.36 4.47
CA THR A 96 -5.48 -3.25 3.60
C THR A 96 -4.33 -3.64 2.67
N ILE A 97 -3.32 -4.38 3.17
CA ILE A 97 -2.13 -4.77 2.41
C ILE A 97 -2.41 -5.94 1.46
N ARG A 98 -3.32 -6.86 1.82
CA ARG A 98 -3.57 -8.05 1.00
C ARG A 98 -4.30 -7.73 -0.30
N ASP A 99 -3.79 -8.27 -1.40
CA ASP A 99 -4.53 -8.34 -2.65
C ASP A 99 -5.67 -9.36 -2.52
N ARG A 100 -6.91 -8.87 -2.62
CA ARG A 100 -8.10 -9.73 -2.68
C ARG A 100 -8.35 -10.09 -4.14
N GLY A 101 -8.01 -11.32 -4.51
CA GLY A 101 -8.50 -11.92 -5.75
C GLY A 101 -9.99 -12.24 -5.67
N GLU A 102 -10.60 -12.57 -6.81
CA GLU A 102 -11.96 -13.07 -6.86
C GLU A 102 -12.11 -14.35 -6.04
N LYS A 103 -13.26 -14.49 -5.37
CA LYS A 103 -13.57 -15.71 -4.63
C LYS A 103 -13.88 -16.80 -5.63
N VAL A 104 -12.96 -17.73 -5.80
CA VAL A 104 -13.14 -18.92 -6.63
C VAL A 104 -14.12 -19.90 -5.98
N ASP A 105 -15.00 -20.49 -6.79
CA ASP A 105 -16.04 -21.40 -6.31
C ASP A 105 -15.45 -22.59 -5.56
N TRP A 106 -14.34 -23.16 -6.04
CA TRP A 106 -13.70 -24.32 -5.43
C TRP A 106 -12.97 -24.02 -4.09
N CYS A 107 -12.94 -22.77 -3.62
CA CYS A 107 -12.23 -22.38 -2.39
C CYS A 107 -12.71 -23.18 -1.16
N HIS A 108 -14.01 -23.47 -1.07
CA HIS A 108 -14.60 -24.24 0.04
C HIS A 108 -14.21 -25.73 0.01
N LEU A 109 -13.92 -26.30 -1.17
CA LEU A 109 -13.43 -27.67 -1.30
C LEU A 109 -11.98 -27.78 -0.79
N VAL A 110 -11.16 -26.77 -1.11
CA VAL A 110 -9.75 -26.72 -0.70
C VAL A 110 -9.62 -26.45 0.79
N TRP A 111 -10.34 -25.45 1.31
CA TRP A 111 -10.20 -24.98 2.70
C TRP A 111 -11.37 -25.43 3.60
N SER A 112 -11.76 -26.69 3.49
CA SER A 112 -12.80 -27.28 4.33
C SER A 112 -12.38 -27.36 5.81
N LYS A 113 -13.33 -27.13 6.73
CA LYS A 113 -13.10 -27.13 8.20
C LYS A 113 -12.54 -28.47 8.72
N TYR A 114 -12.92 -29.57 8.07
CA TYR A 114 -12.48 -30.93 8.43
C TYR A 114 -11.40 -31.46 7.48
N GLY A 115 -10.86 -30.61 6.60
CA GLY A 115 -9.85 -30.99 5.62
C GLY A 115 -8.47 -31.17 6.25
N ILE A 116 -7.74 -32.20 5.81
CA ILE A 116 -6.34 -32.40 6.19
C ILE A 116 -5.49 -31.37 5.43
N PRO A 117 -4.67 -30.54 6.10
CA PRO A 117 -3.90 -29.46 5.44
C PRO A 117 -3.03 -29.94 4.27
N ARG A 118 -2.45 -31.14 4.35
CA ARG A 118 -1.67 -31.73 3.26
C ARG A 118 -2.49 -31.96 1.99
N HIS A 119 -3.73 -32.41 2.11
CA HIS A 119 -4.60 -32.61 0.93
C HIS A 119 -5.10 -31.28 0.39
N ALA A 120 -5.39 -30.31 1.27
CA ALA A 120 -5.76 -28.96 0.87
C ALA A 120 -4.66 -28.31 0.01
N THR A 121 -3.38 -28.41 0.40
CA THR A 121 -2.28 -27.84 -0.40
C THR A 121 -2.12 -28.52 -1.76
N HIS A 122 -2.25 -29.85 -1.83
CA HIS A 122 -2.21 -30.56 -3.12
C HIS A 122 -3.40 -30.19 -4.00
N LEU A 123 -4.61 -30.20 -3.47
CA LEU A 123 -5.82 -29.84 -4.21
C LEU A 123 -5.78 -28.38 -4.70
N TRP A 124 -5.26 -27.46 -3.88
CA TRP A 124 -5.02 -26.07 -4.28
C TRP A 124 -4.07 -25.98 -5.48
N LEU A 125 -2.99 -26.75 -5.50
CA LEU A 125 -2.06 -26.80 -6.64
C LEU A 125 -2.70 -27.43 -7.88
N VAL A 126 -3.54 -28.47 -7.71
CA VAL A 126 -4.29 -29.10 -8.82
C VAL A 126 -5.23 -28.08 -9.45
N MET A 127 -6.08 -27.44 -8.64
CA MET A 127 -7.05 -26.44 -9.10
C MET A 127 -6.39 -25.23 -9.77
N ARG A 128 -5.13 -24.96 -9.46
CA ARG A 128 -4.31 -23.89 -10.06
C ARG A 128 -3.48 -24.35 -11.26
N ASN A 129 -3.56 -25.63 -11.66
CA ASN A 129 -2.69 -26.26 -12.67
C ASN A 129 -1.19 -25.98 -12.43
N ARG A 130 -0.76 -25.95 -11.15
CA ARG A 130 0.64 -25.70 -10.76
C ARG A 130 1.37 -26.96 -10.32
N LEU A 131 0.75 -28.13 -10.52
CA LEU A 131 1.42 -29.43 -10.37
C LEU A 131 2.21 -29.74 -11.64
N LYS A 132 3.53 -29.61 -11.54
CA LYS A 132 4.48 -29.91 -12.64
C LYS A 132 4.44 -31.36 -13.11
N THR A 133 3.72 -32.24 -12.42
CA THR A 133 3.77 -33.69 -12.64
C THR A 133 3.06 -34.13 -13.92
N GLN A 134 2.05 -33.41 -14.44
CA GLN A 134 1.37 -33.83 -15.67
C GLN A 134 1.99 -33.22 -16.94
N ASP A 135 2.35 -31.94 -16.91
CA ASP A 135 2.97 -31.25 -18.05
C ASP A 135 4.37 -31.79 -18.40
N ARG A 136 5.14 -32.25 -17.40
CA ARG A 136 6.48 -32.81 -17.65
C ARG A 136 6.45 -34.27 -18.07
N LEU A 137 5.43 -35.04 -17.68
CA LEU A 137 5.29 -36.46 -18.07
C LEU A 137 4.98 -36.58 -19.57
N LYS A 138 4.13 -35.71 -20.13
CA LYS A 138 3.89 -35.66 -21.59
C LYS A 138 5.15 -35.39 -22.40
N GLN A 139 6.13 -34.66 -21.85
CA GLN A 139 7.35 -34.30 -22.57
C GLN A 139 8.42 -35.40 -22.56
N TRP A 140 8.29 -36.39 -21.67
CA TRP A 140 9.26 -37.48 -21.51
C TRP A 140 8.80 -38.81 -22.10
N ASP A 141 7.50 -39.01 -22.36
CA ASP A 141 6.94 -40.29 -22.82
C ASP A 141 6.57 -40.33 -24.32
N VAL A 142 6.80 -39.25 -25.06
CA VAL A 142 6.61 -39.25 -26.52
C VAL A 142 7.89 -39.77 -27.18
N GLY A 143 8.04 -41.09 -27.20
CA GLY A 143 8.73 -41.75 -28.32
C GLY A 143 7.99 -41.39 -29.62
N GLY A 144 8.73 -41.17 -30.70
CA GLY A 144 8.27 -40.47 -31.92
C GLY A 144 7.15 -41.12 -32.74
N ASP A 145 6.31 -41.98 -32.18
CA ASP A 145 5.27 -42.74 -32.89
C ASP A 145 3.92 -42.80 -32.17
N VAL A 146 3.60 -41.84 -31.29
CA VAL A 146 2.28 -41.81 -30.62
C VAL A 146 1.41 -40.70 -31.21
N ASP A 147 0.41 -41.10 -31.99
CA ASP A 147 -0.65 -40.22 -32.49
C ASP A 147 -1.62 -39.85 -31.35
N LEU A 148 -1.68 -38.55 -31.04
CA LEU A 148 -2.50 -37.97 -29.98
C LEU A 148 -3.89 -37.56 -30.47
N SER A 149 -4.30 -37.91 -31.69
CA SER A 149 -5.62 -37.62 -32.25
C SER A 149 -6.77 -38.43 -31.61
N LEU A 150 -6.47 -39.36 -30.70
CA LEU A 150 -7.44 -40.24 -30.03
C LEU A 150 -7.64 -39.94 -28.53
N LEU A 151 -7.13 -38.82 -28.01
CA LEU A 151 -7.42 -38.28 -26.67
C LEU A 151 -8.16 -36.94 -26.78
#